data_AF-A0A661D4B4-F1
#
_entry.id   AF-A0A661D4B4-F1
#
_cell.length_a   1.000
_cell.length_b   1.000
_cell.length_c   1.000
_cell.angle_alpha   90.00
_cell.angle_beta   90.00
_cell.angle_gamma   90.00
#
_symmetry.space_group_name_H-M   'P 1'
#
loop_
_entity.id
_entity.type
_entity.pdbx_description
1 polymer ?
#
loop_
_entity_poly.entity_id
_entity_poly.type
_entity_poly.pdbx_seq_one_letter_code
_entity_poly.pdbx_strand_id
1 'polypeptide(L)' 'MNTATILTEKLHTFINELRLAHFNIGVTQFIVAQNLILSLAKQGKLPPQLAQLKTLLAPVLCHSPKEQQEFEWRFNNFG' A
#
# COMPACT_ATOMS: atom_id res chain seq x y z
N MET A 1 6.72 -10.00 -10.96
CA MET A 1 5.25 -10.14 -10.84
C MET A 1 4.58 -9.01 -11.61
N ASN A 2 3.42 -9.27 -12.20
CA ASN A 2 2.60 -8.25 -12.86
C ASN A 2 2.00 -7.30 -11.81
N THR A 3 2.07 -6.00 -12.06
CA THR A 3 1.60 -4.93 -11.19
C THR A 3 0.08 -4.83 -11.10
N ALA A 4 -0.65 -5.34 -12.09
CA ALA A 4 -2.10 -5.54 -12.04
C ALA A 4 -2.51 -6.53 -10.93
N THR A 5 -1.75 -7.62 -10.73
CA THR A 5 -1.99 -8.59 -9.64
C THR A 5 -1.74 -7.97 -8.27
N ILE A 6 -0.79 -7.02 -8.17
CA ILE A 6 -0.55 -6.25 -6.95
C ILE A 6 -1.76 -5.36 -6.63
N LEU A 7 -2.36 -4.76 -7.67
CA LEU A 7 -3.47 -3.80 -7.59
C LEU A 7 -4.79 -4.43 -7.12
N THR A 8 -5.12 -5.63 -7.58
CA THR A 8 -6.45 -6.22 -7.37
C THR A 8 -6.53 -7.17 -6.19
N GLU A 9 -5.50 -7.99 -5.96
CA GLU A 9 -5.57 -9.05 -4.96
C GLU A 9 -4.68 -8.76 -3.75
N LYS A 10 -3.43 -8.37 -4.00
CA LYS A 10 -2.46 -8.20 -2.91
C LYS A 10 -2.70 -6.93 -2.07
N LEU A 11 -3.11 -5.81 -2.68
CA LEU A 11 -3.38 -4.58 -1.91
C LEU A 11 -4.49 -4.76 -0.87
N HIS A 12 -5.57 -5.46 -1.23
CA HIS A 12 -6.69 -5.71 -0.32
C HIS A 12 -6.27 -6.61 0.85
N THR A 13 -5.56 -7.71 0.56
CA THR A 13 -5.00 -8.60 1.59
C THR A 13 -4.07 -7.83 2.53
N PHE A 14 -3.14 -7.06 1.98
CA PHE A 14 -2.20 -6.27 2.79
C PHE A 14 -2.91 -5.24 3.67
N ILE A 15 -3.90 -4.52 3.14
CA ILE A 15 -4.66 -3.54 3.95
C ILE A 15 -5.44 -4.24 5.07
N ASN A 16 -5.96 -5.44 4.84
CA ASN A 16 -6.61 -6.21 5.90
C ASN A 16 -5.61 -6.66 6.97
N GLU A 17 -4.39 -7.06 6.61
CA GLU A 17 -3.32 -7.35 7.58
C GLU A 17 -2.95 -6.13 8.43
N LEU A 18 -2.87 -4.95 7.81
CA LEU A 18 -2.62 -3.70 8.54
C LEU A 18 -3.76 -3.37 9.52
N ARG A 19 -5.02 -3.56 9.11
CA ARG A 19 -6.17 -3.39 10.00
C ARG A 19 -6.13 -4.36 11.19
N LEU A 20 -5.77 -5.62 10.95
CA LEU A 20 -5.57 -6.61 12.01
C LEU A 20 -4.40 -6.23 12.94
N ALA A 21 -3.43 -5.49 12.42
CA ALA A 21 -2.33 -4.89 13.18
C ALA A 21 -2.70 -3.56 13.86
N HIS A 22 -3.99 -3.22 13.95
CA HIS A 22 -4.51 -2.00 14.59
C HIS A 22 -4.18 -0.69 13.86
N PHE A 23 -3.80 -0.72 12.58
CA PHE A 23 -3.71 0.49 11.78
C PHE A 23 -5.11 1.09 11.57
N ASN A 24 -5.22 2.41 11.71
CA ASN A 24 -6.49 3.11 11.51
C ASN A 24 -6.77 3.36 10.01
N ILE A 25 -7.03 2.30 9.24
CA ILE A 25 -7.27 2.36 7.80
C ILE A 25 -8.76 2.18 7.51
N GLY A 26 -9.46 3.28 7.28
CA GLY A 26 -10.85 3.29 6.83
C GLY A 26 -11.02 2.98 5.34
N VAL A 27 -12.27 3.00 4.87
CA VAL A 27 -12.60 2.82 3.45
C VAL A 27 -12.02 3.96 2.59
N THR A 28 -12.00 5.18 3.12
CA THR A 28 -11.43 6.34 2.42
C THR A 28 -9.95 6.15 2.11
N GLN A 29 -9.14 5.72 3.09
CA GLN A 29 -7.72 5.48 2.89
C GLN A 29 -7.47 4.34 1.89
N PHE A 30 -8.30 3.28 1.94
CA PHE A 30 -8.25 2.20 0.95
C PHE A 30 -8.49 2.72 -0.47
N ILE A 31 -9.52 3.56 -0.67
CA ILE A 31 -9.84 4.16 -1.98
C ILE A 31 -8.71 5.08 -2.45
N VAL A 32 -8.14 5.90 -1.57
CA VAL A 32 -7.02 6.79 -1.91
C VAL A 32 -5.79 5.99 -2.34
N ALA A 33 -5.45 4.93 -1.61
CA ALA A 33 -4.35 4.04 -1.98
C ALA A 33 -4.60 3.39 -3.35
N GLN A 34 -5.80 2.86 -3.60
CA GLN A 34 -6.15 2.26 -4.89
C GLN A 34 -6.08 3.27 -6.04
N ASN A 35 -6.62 4.48 -5.84
CA ASN A 35 -6.58 5.56 -6.84
C ASN A 35 -5.16 6.01 -7.15
N LEU A 36 -4.27 6.06 -6.16
CA LEU A 36 -2.85 6.38 -6.35
C LEU A 36 -2.19 5.37 -7.30
N ILE A 37 -2.36 4.07 -7.04
CA ILE A 37 -1.76 3.04 -7.89
C ILE A 37 -2.39 3.06 -9.30
N LEU A 38 -3.70 3.21 -9.41
CA LEU A 38 -4.39 3.34 -10.70
C LEU A 38 -3.89 4.56 -11.50
N SER A 39 -3.68 5.70 -10.84
CA SER A 39 -3.16 6.91 -11.48
C SER A 39 -1.73 6.71 -12.00
N LEU A 40 -0.86 6.07 -11.21
CA LEU A 40 0.50 5.73 -11.62
C LEU A 40 0.50 4.74 -12.79
N ALA A 41 -0.38 3.74 -12.77
CA ALA A 41 -0.54 2.77 -13.86
C ALA A 41 -0.98 3.46 -15.16
N LYS A 42 -2.01 4.32 -15.10
CA LYS A 42 -2.51 5.08 -16.26
C LYS A 42 -1.42 5.97 -16.88
N GLN A 43 -0.52 6.50 -16.07
CA GLN A 43 0.59 7.34 -16.52
C GLN A 43 1.81 6.53 -16.99
N GLY A 44 1.79 5.19 -16.91
CA GLY A 44 2.97 4.36 -17.16
C GLY A 44 4.12 4.59 -16.16
N LYS A 45 3.82 5.22 -15.02
CA LYS A 45 4.79 5.57 -13.96
C LYS A 45 4.72 4.63 -12.76
N LEU A 46 4.10 3.47 -12.95
CA LEU A 46 4.00 2.51 -11.87
C LEU A 46 5.40 1.94 -11.59
N PRO A 47 5.91 2.06 -10.35
CA PRO A 47 7.30 1.71 -10.08
C PRO A 47 7.57 0.24 -10.38
N PRO A 48 8.70 -0.09 -11.05
CA PRO A 48 9.07 -1.48 -11.33
C PRO A 48 9.45 -2.25 -10.06
N GLN A 49 9.76 -1.54 -8.97
CA GLN A 49 10.19 -2.08 -7.70
C GLN A 49 9.13 -1.81 -6.63
N LEU A 50 8.78 -2.87 -5.89
CA LEU A 50 7.80 -2.80 -4.79
C LEU A 50 8.23 -1.79 -3.71
N ALA A 51 9.53 -1.66 -3.46
CA ALA A 51 10.10 -0.71 -2.50
C ALA A 51 9.76 0.76 -2.81
N GLN A 52 9.62 1.13 -4.09
CA GLN A 52 9.22 2.48 -4.48
C GLN A 52 7.71 2.70 -4.35
N LEU A 53 6.92 1.63 -4.47
CA LEU A 53 5.48 1.70 -4.18
C LEU A 53 5.23 1.86 -2.68
N LYS A 54 6.07 1.25 -1.84
CA LYS A 54 6.04 1.39 -0.37
C LYS A 54 6.03 2.86 0.06
N THR A 55 6.97 3.65 -0.45
CA THR A 55 7.14 5.06 -0.04
C THR A 55 5.97 5.94 -0.45
N LEU A 56 5.26 5.55 -1.51
CA LEU A 56 4.06 6.24 -1.99
C LEU A 56 2.81 5.85 -1.17
N LEU A 57 2.73 4.61 -0.70
CA LEU A 57 1.59 4.10 0.06
C LEU A 57 1.67 4.41 1.57
N ALA A 58 2.87 4.43 2.15
CA ALA A 58 3.10 4.70 3.57
C ALA A 58 2.35 5.96 4.08
N PRO A 59 2.45 7.16 3.45
CA PRO A 59 1.76 8.34 3.94
C PRO A 59 0.23 8.30 3.79
N VAL A 60 -0.30 7.39 2.96
CA VAL A 60 -1.75 7.21 2.79
C VAL A 60 -2.31 6.25 3.85
N LEU A 61 -1.53 5.25 4.24
CA LEU A 61 -1.96 4.16 5.11
C LEU A 61 -1.54 4.33 6.56
N CYS A 62 -0.54 5.18 6.84
CA CYS A 62 -0.01 5.43 8.19
C CYS A 62 -0.33 6.87 8.63
N HIS A 63 -0.79 7.03 9.86
CA HIS A 63 -1.14 8.32 10.46
C HIS A 63 -0.24 8.68 11.66
N SER A 64 0.73 7.82 12.00
CA SER A 64 1.69 8.06 13.08
C SER A 64 3.10 7.57 12.73
N PRO A 65 4.17 8.11 13.36
CA PRO A 65 5.53 7.60 13.18
C PRO A 65 5.68 6.12 13.54
N LYS A 66 4.94 5.65 14.56
CA LYS A 66 4.90 4.24 14.96
C LYS A 66 4.36 3.36 13.83
N GLU A 67 3.21 3.74 13.25
CA GLU A 67 2.62 3.02 12.12
C GLU A 67 3.56 3.01 10.91
N GLN A 68 4.30 4.10 10.63
CA GLN A 68 5.25 4.12 9.52
C GLN A 68 6.40 3.12 9.70
N GLN A 69 6.93 3.00 10.92
CA GLN A 69 7.98 2.03 11.25
C GLN A 69 7.46 0.59 11.14
N GLU A 70 6.28 0.31 11.68
CA GLU A 70 5.66 -1.02 11.58
C GLU A 70 5.25 -1.37 10.15
N PHE A 71 4.77 -0.39 9.38
CA PHE A 71 4.40 -0.54 7.99
C PHE A 71 5.59 -0.99 7.16
N GLU A 72 6.76 -0.37 7.36
CA GLU A 72 7.97 -0.75 6.66
C GLU A 72 8.33 -2.23 6.89
N TRP A 73 8.29 -2.66 8.15
CA TRP A 73 8.56 -4.06 8.48
C TRP A 73 7.53 -5.00 7.84
N ARG A 74 6.23 -4.69 7.93
CA ARG A 74 5.16 -5.52 7.36
C ARG A 74 5.23 -5.57 5.84
N PHE A 75 5.47 -4.43 5.19
CA PHE A 75 5.54 -4.33 3.74
C PHE A 75 6.75 -5.09 3.16
N ASN A 76 7.91 -5.05 3.84
CA ASN A 76 9.09 -5.78 3.38
C ASN A 76 8.93 -7.31 3.54
N ASN A 77 8.07 -7.77 4.46
CA ASN A 77 7.75 -9.19 4.65
C ASN A 77 6.52 -9.65 3.85
N PHE A 78 5.83 -8.73 3.17
CA PHE A 78 4.69 -9.01 2.32
C PHE A 78 5.17 -9.19 0.86
N GLY A 79 5.41 -10.44 0.46
CA GLY A 79 6.00 -10.77 -0.85
C GLY A 79 5.70 -12.19 -1.29
#